data_AF-A0AAV8V445-F1
#
_entry.id   AF-A0AAV8V445-F1
#
_cell.length_a   1.000
_cell.length_b   1.000
_cell.length_c   1.000
_cell.angle_alpha   90.00
_cell.angle_beta   90.00
_cell.angle_gamma   90.00
#
_symmetry.space_group_name_H-M   'P 1'
#
loop_
_entity.id
_entity.type
_entity.pdbx_description
1 polymer ?
#
loop_
_entity_poly.entity_id
_entity_poly.type
_entity_poly.pdbx_seq_one_letter_code
_entity_poly.pdbx_strand_id
1 'polypeptide(L)'
;MALALAKSATTSGVLMTVGDILCQAITLRSSPNAKLDLTRTGRFAAAGFLLHGPIFHAGFRFADKKVAALALKPRVELALKVAILQLATFPAYLAAFFPAMGMMEGRGWASSSKRSIELFPKAYTAGLCFWPFVNIVNFSYFQPSQRMVVANVAGVFFNTALSFINSSNPKNREE
;
A
#
# COMPACT_ATOMS: atom_id res chain seq x y z
N MET A 1 2.01 0.17 -23.14
CA MET A 1 1.32 0.72 -21.94
C MET A 1 0.69 -0.38 -21.09
N ALA A 2 -0.11 -1.29 -21.70
CA ALA A 2 -0.75 -2.41 -20.98
C ALA A 2 0.25 -3.34 -20.25
N LEU A 3 1.37 -3.70 -20.88
CA LEU A 3 2.37 -4.59 -20.26
C LEU A 3 2.97 -4.01 -18.96
N ALA A 4 3.24 -2.71 -18.91
CA ALA A 4 3.81 -2.07 -17.72
C ALA A 4 2.79 -2.03 -16.56
N LEU A 5 1.51 -1.79 -16.87
CA LEU A 5 0.43 -1.86 -15.90
C LEU A 5 0.24 -3.29 -15.38
N ALA A 6 0.20 -4.28 -16.28
CA ALA A 6 0.09 -5.70 -15.90
C ALA A 6 1.26 -6.13 -15.00
N LYS A 7 2.50 -5.74 -15.35
CA LYS A 7 3.67 -5.97 -14.51
C LYS A 7 3.48 -5.34 -13.12
N SER A 8 3.11 -4.07 -13.06
CA SER A 8 2.84 -3.36 -11.80
C SER A 8 1.76 -4.03 -10.94
N ALA A 9 0.68 -4.49 -11.55
CA ALA A 9 -0.41 -5.21 -10.89
C ALA A 9 0.08 -6.55 -10.33
N THR A 10 0.71 -7.38 -11.16
CA THR A 10 1.22 -8.69 -10.75
C THR A 10 2.28 -8.58 -9.66
N THR A 11 3.26 -7.68 -9.79
CA THR A 11 4.29 -7.51 -8.75
C THR A 11 3.71 -7.02 -7.44
N SER A 12 2.70 -6.14 -7.48
CA SER A 12 2.02 -5.65 -6.28
C SER A 12 1.22 -6.76 -5.60
N GLY A 13 0.47 -7.56 -6.36
CA GLY A 13 -0.27 -8.72 -5.83
C GLY A 13 0.65 -9.71 -5.11
N VAL A 14 1.78 -10.06 -5.74
CA VAL A 14 2.79 -10.94 -5.13
C VAL A 14 3.37 -10.34 -3.85
N LEU A 15 3.78 -9.07 -3.87
CA LEU A 15 4.47 -8.50 -2.72
C LEU A 15 3.54 -8.13 -1.56
N MET A 16 2.26 -7.88 -1.82
CA MET A 16 1.23 -7.81 -0.77
C MET A 16 0.93 -9.18 -0.16
N THR A 17 0.94 -10.25 -0.97
CA THR A 17 0.85 -11.64 -0.48
C THR A 17 2.00 -11.93 0.50
N VAL A 18 3.23 -11.61 0.11
CA VAL A 18 4.42 -11.80 0.95
C VAL A 18 4.30 -11.00 2.26
N GLY A 19 3.90 -9.72 2.18
CA GLY A 19 3.72 -8.89 3.38
C GLY A 19 2.66 -9.44 4.34
N ASP A 20 1.55 -9.97 3.82
CA ASP A 20 0.52 -10.59 4.65
C ASP A 20 1.01 -11.90 5.29
N ILE A 21 1.68 -12.76 4.55
CA ILE A 21 2.27 -14.01 5.09
C ILE A 21 3.27 -13.67 6.21
N LEU A 22 4.12 -12.66 6.03
CA LEU A 22 5.05 -12.21 7.06
C LEU A 22 4.31 -11.69 8.31
N CYS A 23 3.26 -10.90 8.13
CA CYS A 23 2.44 -10.41 9.24
C CYS A 23 1.81 -11.57 10.03
N GLN A 24 1.24 -12.54 9.33
CA GLN A 24 0.65 -13.71 9.96
C GLN A 24 1.72 -14.53 10.66
N ALA A 25 2.86 -14.81 10.02
CA ALA A 25 3.97 -15.54 10.64
C ALA A 25 4.47 -14.90 11.93
N ILE A 26 4.53 -13.56 12.00
CA ILE A 26 4.90 -12.84 13.22
C ILE A 26 3.81 -12.99 14.29
N THR A 27 2.54 -12.85 13.91
CA THR A 27 1.40 -12.88 14.85
C THR A 27 1.16 -14.29 15.41
N LEU A 28 1.33 -15.32 14.58
CA LEU A 28 1.15 -16.73 14.94
C LEU A 28 2.17 -17.21 15.99
N ARG A 29 3.35 -16.56 16.10
CA ARG A 29 4.32 -16.87 17.18
C ARG A 29 3.72 -16.71 18.58
N SER A 30 2.74 -15.81 18.72
CA SER A 30 2.04 -15.56 19.98
C SER A 30 0.72 -16.33 20.10
N SER A 31 0.42 -17.25 19.16
CA SER A 31 -0.85 -18.00 19.10
C SER A 31 -0.61 -19.43 18.63
N PRO A 32 -0.17 -20.34 19.51
CA PRO A 32 0.36 -21.68 19.15
C PRO A 32 -0.60 -22.56 18.35
N ASN A 33 -1.91 -22.36 18.50
CA ASN A 33 -2.95 -23.15 17.83
C ASN A 33 -3.52 -22.47 16.57
N ALA A 34 -3.15 -21.23 16.31
CA ALA A 34 -3.63 -20.51 15.14
C ALA A 34 -2.88 -20.97 13.88
N LYS A 35 -3.58 -20.99 12.75
CA LYS A 35 -3.04 -21.40 11.45
C LYS A 35 -3.01 -20.20 10.51
N LEU A 36 -2.21 -20.32 9.44
CA LEU A 36 -2.17 -19.34 8.37
C LEU A 36 -3.55 -19.24 7.70
N ASP A 37 -4.12 -18.03 7.67
CA ASP A 37 -5.35 -17.70 6.96
C ASP A 37 -5.02 -17.37 5.50
N LEU A 38 -5.10 -18.39 4.66
CA LEU A 38 -4.88 -18.26 3.20
C LEU A 38 -5.98 -17.44 2.52
N THR A 39 -7.20 -17.41 3.07
CA THR A 39 -8.29 -16.60 2.52
C THR A 39 -7.97 -15.11 2.71
N ARG A 40 -7.48 -14.71 3.88
CA ARG A 40 -6.94 -13.37 4.13
C ARG A 40 -5.80 -13.04 3.16
N THR A 41 -4.84 -13.95 2.99
CA THR A 41 -3.73 -13.75 2.04
C THR A 41 -4.24 -13.53 0.62
N GLY A 42 -5.25 -14.28 0.18
CA GLY A 42 -5.91 -14.09 -1.11
C GLY A 42 -6.53 -12.70 -1.29
N ARG A 43 -7.14 -12.13 -0.23
CA ARG A 43 -7.67 -10.75 -0.24
C ARG A 43 -6.54 -9.72 -0.40
N PHE A 44 -5.42 -9.89 0.28
CA PHE A 44 -4.24 -9.04 0.12
C PHE A 44 -3.63 -9.14 -1.28
N ALA A 45 -3.59 -10.35 -1.86
CA ALA A 45 -3.17 -10.55 -3.24
C ALA A 45 -4.08 -9.79 -4.23
N ALA A 46 -5.41 -9.93 -4.06
CA ALA A 46 -6.40 -9.23 -4.88
C ALA A 46 -6.30 -7.70 -4.72
N ALA A 47 -6.15 -7.20 -3.50
CA ALA A 47 -5.95 -5.77 -3.23
C ALA A 47 -4.66 -5.25 -3.89
N GLY A 48 -3.58 -6.04 -3.86
CA GLY A 48 -2.33 -5.71 -4.53
C GLY A 48 -2.48 -5.62 -6.04
N PHE A 49 -3.16 -6.61 -6.63
CA PHE A 49 -3.35 -6.70 -8.07
C PHE A 49 -4.33 -5.65 -8.62
N LEU A 50 -5.48 -5.48 -7.98
CA LEU A 50 -6.58 -4.65 -8.47
C LEU A 50 -6.51 -3.20 -8.02
N LEU A 51 -5.91 -2.92 -6.86
CA LEU A 51 -5.89 -1.57 -6.29
C LEU A 51 -4.48 -0.99 -6.26
N HIS A 52 -3.58 -1.59 -5.49
CA HIS A 52 -2.23 -1.04 -5.28
C HIS A 52 -1.48 -0.85 -6.60
N GLY A 53 -1.41 -1.91 -7.41
CA GLY A 53 -0.70 -1.89 -8.69
C GLY A 53 -1.17 -0.79 -9.63
N PRO A 54 -2.46 -0.74 -10.00
CA PRO A 54 -3.00 0.30 -10.87
C PRO A 54 -2.87 1.71 -10.30
N ILE A 55 -3.20 1.92 -9.03
CA ILE A 55 -3.18 3.24 -8.39
C ILE A 55 -1.75 3.80 -8.35
N PHE A 56 -0.78 3.02 -7.88
CA PHE A 56 0.61 3.48 -7.82
C PHE A 56 1.28 3.56 -9.19
N HIS A 57 0.92 2.68 -10.13
CA HIS A 57 1.38 2.83 -11.53
C HIS A 57 0.94 4.18 -12.12
N ALA A 58 -0.32 4.55 -11.91
CA ALA A 58 -0.84 5.84 -12.33
C ALA A 58 -0.17 7.01 -11.58
N GLY A 59 -0.01 6.88 -10.25
CA GLY A 59 0.61 7.90 -9.39
C GLY A 59 2.05 8.22 -9.79
N PHE A 60 2.91 7.20 -9.93
CA PHE A 60 4.30 7.38 -10.37
C PHE A 60 4.36 8.04 -11.76
N ARG A 61 3.55 7.55 -12.70
CA ARG A 61 3.51 8.10 -14.05
C ARG A 61 3.03 9.56 -14.08
N PHE A 62 2.03 9.89 -13.27
CA PHE A 62 1.53 11.26 -13.14
C PHE A 62 2.62 12.17 -12.57
N ALA A 63 3.25 11.77 -11.46
CA ALA A 63 4.34 12.52 -10.84
C ALA A 63 5.50 12.73 -11.83
N ASP A 64 5.90 11.70 -12.57
CA ASP A 64 6.99 11.83 -13.54
C ASP A 64 6.65 12.72 -14.73
N LYS A 65 5.50 12.53 -15.36
CA LYS A 65 5.16 13.28 -16.58
C LYS A 65 4.76 14.71 -16.28
N LYS A 66 3.93 14.93 -15.25
CA LYS A 66 3.36 16.24 -14.98
C LYS A 66 4.34 17.15 -14.27
N VAL A 67 5.15 16.63 -13.34
CA VAL A 67 6.14 17.48 -12.66
C VAL A 67 7.29 17.83 -13.60
N ALA A 68 7.78 16.89 -14.42
CA ALA A 68 8.85 17.19 -15.38
C ALA A 68 8.42 18.27 -16.39
N ALA A 69 7.15 18.29 -16.80
CA ALA A 69 6.61 19.30 -17.71
C ALA A 69 6.61 20.73 -17.13
N LEU A 70 6.77 20.90 -15.80
CA LEU A 70 6.84 22.20 -15.15
C LEU A 70 8.26 22.83 -15.19
N ALA A 71 9.28 22.07 -15.64
CA ALA A 71 10.67 22.54 -15.77
C ALA A 71 11.22 23.23 -14.50
N LEU A 72 10.91 22.67 -13.32
CA LEU A 72 11.30 23.22 -12.02
C LEU A 72 12.77 22.91 -11.70
N LYS A 73 13.32 23.60 -10.68
CA LYS A 73 14.63 23.24 -10.12
C LYS A 73 14.61 21.78 -9.61
N PRO A 74 15.69 20.99 -9.77
CA PRO A 74 15.69 19.55 -9.45
C PRO A 74 15.20 19.20 -8.03
N ARG A 75 15.59 19.99 -7.02
CA ARG A 75 15.14 19.79 -5.63
C ARG A 75 13.64 20.03 -5.45
N VAL A 76 13.08 21.00 -6.17
CA VAL A 76 11.64 21.32 -6.13
C VAL A 76 10.84 20.25 -6.88
N GLU A 77 11.33 19.79 -8.03
CA GLU A 77 10.73 18.66 -8.76
C GLU A 77 10.69 17.40 -7.88
N LEU A 78 11.80 17.04 -7.23
CA LEU A 78 11.85 15.91 -6.32
C LEU A 78 10.82 16.04 -5.19
N ALA A 79 10.81 17.18 -4.50
CA ALA A 79 9.87 17.43 -3.41
C ALA A 79 8.42 17.33 -3.87
N LEU A 80 8.08 17.87 -5.04
CA LEU A 80 6.73 17.82 -5.59
C LEU A 80 6.32 16.41 -6.00
N LYS A 81 7.21 15.61 -6.58
CA LYS A 81 6.94 14.19 -6.89
C LYS A 81 6.64 13.38 -5.64
N VAL A 82 7.45 13.55 -4.59
CA VAL A 82 7.24 12.90 -3.29
C VAL A 82 5.92 13.37 -2.67
N ALA A 83 5.63 14.67 -2.71
CA ALA A 83 4.38 15.23 -2.18
C ALA A 83 3.14 14.69 -2.92
N ILE A 84 3.17 14.55 -4.24
CA ILE A 84 2.08 13.97 -5.02
C ILE A 84 1.81 12.53 -4.58
N LEU A 85 2.85 11.70 -4.44
CA LEU A 85 2.66 10.33 -3.99
C LEU A 85 2.12 10.28 -2.56
N GLN A 86 2.64 11.13 -1.67
CA GLN A 86 2.28 11.13 -0.26
C GLN A 86 0.89 11.68 0.02
N LEU A 87 0.50 12.77 -0.66
CA LEU A 87 -0.70 13.55 -0.35
C LEU A 87 -1.87 13.26 -1.28
N ALA A 88 -1.64 12.63 -2.43
CA ALA A 88 -2.70 12.25 -3.37
C ALA A 88 -2.77 10.75 -3.59
N THR A 89 -1.67 10.11 -4.02
CA THR A 89 -1.70 8.69 -4.43
C THR A 89 -1.93 7.76 -3.24
N PHE A 90 -1.16 7.92 -2.17
CA PHE A 90 -1.24 7.09 -0.98
C PHE A 90 -2.58 7.20 -0.23
N PRO A 91 -3.14 8.38 0.06
CA PRO A 91 -4.46 8.48 0.70
C PRO A 91 -5.57 7.95 -0.21
N ALA A 92 -5.50 8.16 -1.53
CA ALA A 92 -6.46 7.55 -2.46
C ALA A 92 -6.39 6.01 -2.41
N TYR A 93 -5.19 5.44 -2.34
CA TYR A 93 -5.01 4.01 -2.16
C TYR A 93 -5.63 3.51 -0.84
N LEU A 94 -5.35 4.16 0.30
CA LEU A 94 -5.91 3.74 1.59
C LEU A 94 -7.44 3.85 1.62
N ALA A 95 -8.00 4.90 1.02
CA ALA A 95 -9.44 5.10 0.90
C ALA A 95 -10.12 4.03 0.03
N ALA A 96 -9.42 3.44 -0.93
CA ALA A 96 -9.91 2.30 -1.70
C ALA A 96 -9.65 0.96 -0.98
N PHE A 97 -8.48 0.82 -0.35
CA PHE A 97 -8.01 -0.42 0.26
C PHE A 97 -8.90 -0.87 1.41
N PHE A 98 -9.14 -0.03 2.42
CA PHE A 98 -9.86 -0.46 3.61
C PHE A 98 -11.33 -0.85 3.37
N PRO A 99 -12.13 -0.10 2.57
CA PRO A 99 -13.48 -0.53 2.26
C PRO A 99 -13.50 -1.82 1.46
N ALA A 100 -12.59 -1.97 0.47
CA ALA A 100 -12.48 -3.19 -0.32
C ALA A 100 -12.13 -4.40 0.55
N MET A 101 -11.19 -4.25 1.49
CA MET A 101 -10.85 -5.30 2.44
C MET A 101 -12.04 -5.67 3.33
N GLY A 102 -12.75 -4.68 3.88
CA GLY A 102 -13.96 -4.95 4.69
C GLY A 102 -15.06 -5.67 3.91
N MET A 103 -15.26 -5.31 2.64
CA MET A 103 -16.22 -5.96 1.75
C MET A 103 -15.83 -7.40 1.43
N MET A 104 -14.55 -7.65 1.12
CA MET A 104 -14.03 -9.02 0.89
C MET A 104 -14.04 -9.89 2.16
N GLU A 105 -14.02 -9.27 3.34
CA GLU A 105 -14.23 -9.92 4.64
C GLU A 105 -15.72 -10.18 4.94
N GLY A 106 -16.66 -9.73 4.10
CA GLY A 106 -18.10 -9.97 4.27
C GLY A 106 -18.78 -9.04 5.28
N ARG A 107 -18.15 -7.92 5.67
CA ARG A 107 -18.69 -7.02 6.71
C ARG A 107 -19.85 -6.12 6.23
N GLY A 108 -20.10 -6.06 4.93
CA GLY A 108 -21.06 -5.13 4.32
C GLY A 108 -20.54 -3.69 4.27
N TRP A 109 -21.17 -2.83 3.45
CA TRP A 109 -20.65 -1.49 3.13
C TRP A 109 -20.55 -0.58 4.36
N ALA A 110 -21.63 -0.48 5.15
CA ALA A 110 -21.67 0.42 6.29
C ALA A 110 -20.56 0.12 7.33
N SER A 111 -20.38 -1.17 7.67
CA SER A 111 -19.33 -1.61 8.60
C SER A 111 -17.93 -1.42 8.03
N SER A 112 -17.75 -1.72 6.74
CA SER A 112 -16.47 -1.55 6.04
C SER A 112 -16.05 -0.08 6.00
N SER A 113 -16.98 0.82 5.68
CA SER A 113 -16.73 2.27 5.65
C SER A 113 -16.40 2.82 7.03
N LYS A 114 -17.14 2.41 8.07
CA LYS A 114 -16.85 2.83 9.45
C LYS A 114 -15.44 2.42 9.88
N ARG A 115 -15.09 1.13 9.71
CA ARG A 115 -13.75 0.63 10.02
C ARG A 115 -12.66 1.33 9.21
N SER A 116 -12.95 1.68 7.96
CA SER A 116 -12.00 2.41 7.11
C SER A 116 -11.65 3.77 7.70
N ILE A 117 -12.64 4.51 8.21
CA ILE A 117 -12.42 5.79 8.89
C ILE A 117 -11.56 5.61 10.15
N GLU A 118 -11.74 4.52 10.88
CA GLU A 118 -10.97 4.21 12.10
C GLU A 118 -9.51 3.82 11.79
N LEU A 119 -9.29 3.01 10.76
CA LEU A 119 -7.96 2.48 10.41
C LEU A 119 -7.11 3.46 9.58
N PHE A 120 -7.76 4.33 8.81
CA PHE A 120 -7.09 5.25 7.89
C PHE A 120 -6.04 6.12 8.58
N PRO A 121 -6.32 6.82 9.71
CA PRO A 121 -5.32 7.68 10.36
C PRO A 121 -4.08 6.89 10.78
N LYS A 122 -4.27 5.67 11.31
CA LYS A 122 -3.16 4.83 11.77
C LYS A 122 -2.27 4.38 10.61
N ALA A 123 -2.85 3.93 9.50
CA ALA A 123 -2.07 3.54 8.33
C ALA A 123 -1.43 4.74 7.62
N TYR A 124 -2.15 5.86 7.55
CA TYR A 124 -1.65 7.06 6.89
C TYR A 124 -0.45 7.67 7.65
N THR A 125 -0.54 7.77 8.97
CA THR A 125 0.57 8.23 9.83
C THR A 125 1.78 7.31 9.75
N ALA A 126 1.59 5.99 9.83
CA ALA A 126 2.68 5.04 9.61
C ALA A 126 3.35 5.23 8.23
N GLY A 127 2.54 5.49 7.20
CA GLY A 127 3.05 5.75 5.86
C GLY A 127 3.77 7.08 5.71
N LEU A 128 3.36 8.13 6.43
CA LEU A 128 4.08 9.41 6.46
C LEU A 128 5.50 9.29 7.05
N CYS A 129 5.70 8.35 7.97
CA CYS A 129 7.03 8.09 8.54
C CYS A 129 7.91 7.20 7.66
N PHE A 130 7.34 6.50 6.67
CA PHE A 130 8.05 5.50 5.87
C PHE A 130 8.26 5.94 4.43
N TRP A 131 7.18 6.33 3.76
CA TRP A 131 7.16 6.55 2.32
C TRP A 131 7.93 7.77 1.82
N PRO A 132 8.03 8.91 2.54
CA PRO A 132 8.83 10.04 2.08
C PRO A 132 10.30 9.66 1.88
N PHE A 133 10.88 8.93 2.83
CA PHE A 133 12.28 8.48 2.74
C PHE A 133 12.48 7.52 1.56
N VAL A 134 11.59 6.52 1.43
CA VAL A 134 11.62 5.57 0.30
C VAL A 134 11.48 6.30 -1.03
N ASN A 135 10.53 7.23 -1.15
CA ASN A 135 10.26 7.94 -2.41
C ASN A 135 11.36 8.94 -2.76
N ILE A 136 11.99 9.60 -1.78
CA ILE A 136 13.17 10.44 -2.02
C ILE A 136 14.28 9.61 -2.66
N VAL A 137 14.62 8.45 -2.07
CA VAL A 137 15.62 7.53 -2.62
C VAL A 137 15.18 7.02 -4.00
N ASN A 138 13.92 6.63 -4.14
CA ASN A 138 13.37 6.09 -5.38
C ASN A 138 13.47 7.08 -6.56
N PHE A 139 13.06 8.33 -6.36
CA PHE A 139 13.12 9.35 -7.40
C PHE A 139 14.53 9.88 -7.66
N SER A 140 15.42 9.84 -6.67
CA SER A 140 16.79 10.33 -6.81
C SER A 140 17.71 9.37 -7.56
N TYR A 141 17.55 8.06 -7.35
CA TYR A 141 18.53 7.07 -7.83
C TYR A 141 18.02 6.11 -8.89
N PHE A 142 16.71 5.94 -9.05
CA PHE A 142 16.14 4.93 -9.94
C PHE A 142 15.42 5.53 -11.14
N GLN A 143 15.53 4.83 -12.27
CA GLN A 143 14.86 5.22 -13.51
C GLN A 143 13.35 4.96 -13.41
N PRO A 144 12.49 5.70 -14.14
CA PRO A 144 11.03 5.56 -14.09
C PRO A 144 10.51 4.13 -14.21
N SER A 145 11.16 3.28 -15.03
CA SER A 145 10.78 1.88 -15.25
C SER A 145 11.03 0.97 -14.04
N GLN A 146 11.92 1.36 -13.12
CA GLN A 146 12.34 0.60 -11.95
C GLN A 146 11.58 1.00 -10.68
N ARG A 147 11.02 2.22 -10.63
CA ARG A 147 10.49 2.81 -9.39
C ARG A 147 9.40 2.00 -8.73
N MET A 148 8.52 1.41 -9.52
CA MET A 148 7.46 0.55 -9.02
C MET A 148 8.00 -0.72 -8.37
N VAL A 149 9.07 -1.31 -8.92
CA VAL A 149 9.69 -2.50 -8.34
C VAL A 149 10.34 -2.15 -7.00
N VAL A 150 11.11 -1.05 -6.96
CA VAL A 150 11.75 -0.55 -5.73
C VAL A 150 10.70 -0.25 -4.65
N ALA A 151 9.62 0.45 -5.01
CA ALA A 151 8.53 0.75 -4.10
C ALA A 151 7.85 -0.51 -3.57
N ASN A 152 7.64 -1.53 -4.40
CA ASN A 152 7.06 -2.79 -3.93
C ASN A 152 8.00 -3.59 -3.02
N VAL A 153 9.32 -3.56 -3.25
CA VAL A 153 10.31 -4.22 -2.37
C VAL A 153 10.30 -3.57 -0.98
N ALA A 154 10.41 -2.25 -0.91
CA ALA A 154 10.24 -1.52 0.35
C ALA A 154 8.83 -1.75 0.94
N GLY A 155 7.83 -1.88 0.06
CA GLY A 155 6.46 -2.14 0.38
C GLY A 155 6.22 -3.44 1.12
N VAL A 156 7.09 -4.46 1.05
CA VAL A 156 6.90 -5.69 1.86
C VAL A 156 6.84 -5.37 3.36
N PHE A 157 7.73 -4.50 3.84
CA PHE A 157 7.74 -4.07 5.23
C PHE A 157 6.49 -3.27 5.59
N PHE A 158 6.10 -2.33 4.73
CA PHE A 158 4.89 -1.54 4.94
C PHE A 158 3.62 -2.39 4.86
N ASN A 159 3.55 -3.35 3.94
CA ASN A 159 2.41 -4.27 3.76
C ASN A 159 2.27 -5.20 4.96
N THR A 160 3.37 -5.58 5.60
CA THR A 160 3.34 -6.30 6.88
C THR A 160 2.65 -5.44 7.95
N ALA A 161 3.05 -4.17 8.08
CA ALA A 161 2.41 -3.24 9.02
C ALA A 161 0.95 -2.95 8.66
N LEU A 162 0.63 -2.77 7.38
CA LEU A 162 -0.72 -2.54 6.89
C LEU A 162 -1.61 -3.76 7.14
N SER A 163 -1.08 -4.96 6.94
CA SER A 163 -1.77 -6.21 7.25
C SER A 163 -2.07 -6.33 8.74
N PHE A 164 -1.10 -5.99 9.59
CA PHE A 164 -1.28 -5.95 11.03
C PHE A 164 -2.35 -4.92 11.45
N ILE A 165 -2.30 -3.70 10.89
CA ILE A 165 -3.28 -2.64 11.13
C ILE A 165 -4.67 -3.09 10.70
N ASN A 166 -4.80 -3.69 9.50
CA ASN A 166 -6.06 -4.21 9.04
C ASN A 166 -6.59 -5.29 9.98
N SER A 167 -5.78 -6.27 10.40
CA SER A 167 -6.25 -7.33 11.30
C SER A 167 -6.51 -6.88 12.75
N SER A 168 -5.99 -5.72 13.16
CA SER A 168 -6.22 -5.20 14.51
C SER A 168 -7.68 -4.72 14.65
N ASN A 169 -8.52 -5.50 15.32
CA ASN A 169 -9.88 -5.10 15.67
C ASN A 169 -9.86 -4.17 16.90
N PRO A 170 -10.43 -2.96 16.86
CA PRO A 170 -10.48 -2.08 18.03
C PRO A 170 -11.25 -2.67 19.23
N LYS A 171 -12.20 -3.58 18.97
CA LYS A 171 -13.08 -4.16 20.01
C LYS A 171 -12.51 -5.35 20.79
N ASN A 172 -11.37 -5.93 20.39
CA ASN A 172 -10.83 -7.15 21.02
C ASN A 172 -9.75 -6.86 22.08
N ARG A 173 -9.71 -5.65 22.67
CA ARG A 173 -8.73 -5.28 23.72
C ARG A 173 -9.37 -5.02 25.08
N GLU A 174 -10.69 -5.18 25.21
CA GLU A 174 -11.45 -4.94 26.44
C GLU A 174 -12.25 -6.18 26.90
N GLU A 175 -11.96 -7.36 26.34
CA GLU A 175 -12.41 -8.67 26.85
C GLU A 175 -11.18 -9.49 27.28
#